data_AF-A0A938N4T9-F1
#
_entry.id   AF-A0A938N4T9-F1
#
_cell.length_a   1.000
_cell.length_b   1.000
_cell.length_c   1.000
_cell.angle_alpha   90.00
_cell.angle_beta   90.00
_cell.angle_gamma   90.00
#
_symmetry.space_group_name_H-M   'P 1'
#
loop_
_entity.id
_entity.type
_entity.pdbx_description
1 polymer ?
#
loop_
_entity_poly.entity_id
_entity_poly.type
_entity_poly.pdbx_seq_one_letter_code
_entity_poly.pdbx_strand_id
1 'polypeptide(L)'
;IYVVAPNTDVVTEIASRVERIIDVGHEATGDAQVIVPWELLESAKKALLVWNIMLIAIAAISLLVGGIGIMNIMLASVTERTREIGIRRALGATRRDIVTQFMVETGTLSVLGGIIGIMTGVITSRLLETIVGIASRLPGLKGAFNDRFSLQPEVTLWSIVASVAVAAGVGIVFGIYPAVVASRKDPIEALRHD
;
A
#
# COMPACT_ATOMS: atom_id res chain seq x y z
N ILE A 1 41.70 5.88 -12.74
CA ILE A 1 42.02 6.38 -11.39
C ILE A 1 40.72 6.42 -10.61
N TYR A 2 40.69 5.88 -9.39
CA TYR A 2 39.50 5.96 -8.52
C TYR A 2 39.68 7.09 -7.52
N VAL A 3 38.80 8.08 -7.56
CA VAL A 3 38.76 9.18 -6.59
C VAL A 3 37.57 8.94 -5.68
N VAL A 4 37.84 8.79 -4.38
CA VAL A 4 36.80 8.54 -3.38
C VAL A 4 36.47 9.85 -2.67
N ALA A 5 35.19 10.21 -2.65
CA ALA A 5 34.70 11.34 -1.87
C ALA A 5 34.39 10.88 -0.42
N PRO A 6 34.70 11.70 0.60
CA PRO A 6 34.40 11.36 1.99
C PRO A 6 32.89 11.38 2.28
N ASN A 7 32.14 12.26 1.60
CA ASN A 7 30.70 12.42 1.75
C ASN A 7 30.00 12.51 0.40
N THR A 8 28.74 12.09 0.39
CA THR A 8 27.89 12.01 -0.79
C THR A 8 27.61 13.37 -1.43
N ASP A 9 27.45 14.42 -0.62
CA ASP A 9 27.12 15.77 -1.08
C ASP A 9 28.26 16.44 -1.86
N VAL A 10 29.49 15.96 -1.66
CA VAL A 10 30.71 16.55 -2.23
C VAL A 10 31.14 15.81 -3.51
N VAL A 11 30.45 14.72 -3.89
CA VAL A 11 30.80 13.88 -5.05
C VAL A 11 30.75 14.70 -6.34
N THR A 12 29.69 15.49 -6.55
CA THR A 12 29.52 16.32 -7.75
C THR A 12 30.54 17.44 -7.80
N GLU A 13 30.88 18.03 -6.64
CA GLU A 13 31.89 19.10 -6.56
C GLU A 13 33.28 18.55 -6.89
N ILE A 14 33.68 17.42 -6.29
CA ILE A 14 34.97 16.77 -6.55
C ILE A 14 35.04 16.31 -8.01
N ALA A 15 33.97 15.73 -8.55
CA ALA A 15 33.91 15.36 -9.96
C ALA A 15 34.18 16.55 -10.88
N SER A 16 33.50 17.69 -10.66
CA SER A 16 33.71 18.91 -11.46
C SER A 16 35.12 19.51 -11.33
N ARG A 17 35.79 19.27 -10.20
CA ARG A 17 37.19 19.70 -9.99
C ARG A 17 38.15 18.77 -10.71
N VAL A 18 37.92 17.47 -10.64
CA VAL A 18 38.73 16.45 -11.33
C VAL A 18 38.60 16.59 -12.85
N GLU A 19 37.38 16.81 -13.36
CA GLU A 19 37.12 17.06 -14.78
C GLU A 19 37.89 18.28 -15.27
N ARG A 20 37.84 19.41 -14.56
CA ARG A 20 38.65 20.60 -14.89
C ARG A 20 40.16 20.35 -14.87
N ILE A 21 40.68 19.55 -13.93
CA ILE A 21 42.12 19.22 -13.87
C ILE A 21 42.51 18.36 -15.08
N ILE A 22 41.64 17.44 -15.48
CA ILE A 22 41.87 16.57 -16.63
C ILE A 22 41.78 17.37 -17.93
N ASP A 23 40.79 18.25 -18.07
CA ASP A 23 40.61 19.11 -19.25
C ASP A 23 41.84 20.00 -19.47
N VAL A 24 42.38 20.63 -18.40
CA VAL A 24 43.58 21.48 -18.51
C VAL A 24 44.84 20.66 -18.81
N GLY A 25 44.92 19.42 -18.34
CA GLY A 25 46.09 18.56 -18.53
C GLY A 25 46.12 17.77 -19.85
N HIS A 26 44.95 17.50 -20.44
CA HIS A 26 44.77 16.59 -21.59
C HIS A 26 43.89 17.19 -22.71
N GLU A 27 43.78 18.52 -22.79
CA GLU A 27 42.91 19.28 -23.71
C GLU A 27 43.02 18.86 -25.19
N ALA A 28 44.19 18.39 -25.62
CA ALA A 28 44.50 18.08 -27.03
C ALA A 28 44.31 16.60 -27.42
N THR A 29 44.11 15.68 -26.46
CA THR A 29 44.14 14.22 -26.73
C THR A 29 42.79 13.54 -26.55
N GLY A 30 41.91 14.05 -25.67
CA GLY A 30 40.56 13.48 -25.49
C GLY A 30 40.54 12.06 -24.90
N ASP A 31 41.65 11.62 -24.31
CA ASP A 31 41.88 10.23 -23.92
C ASP A 31 41.30 9.86 -22.53
N ALA A 32 40.70 10.81 -21.81
CA ALA A 32 40.23 10.64 -20.44
C ALA A 32 38.75 11.00 -20.28
N GLN A 33 37.99 10.10 -19.67
CA GLN A 33 36.57 10.29 -19.35
C GLN A 33 36.33 10.14 -17.85
N VAL A 34 35.64 11.11 -17.25
CA VAL A 34 35.20 11.03 -15.85
C VAL A 34 33.80 10.42 -15.80
N ILE A 35 33.70 9.21 -15.27
CA ILE A 35 32.40 8.56 -15.04
C ILE A 35 32.05 8.76 -13.57
N VAL A 36 30.98 9.52 -13.31
CA VAL A 36 30.49 9.76 -11.96
C VAL A 36 29.26 8.86 -11.73
N PRO A 37 29.34 7.81 -10.90
CA PRO A 37 28.19 6.94 -10.64
C PRO A 37 27.01 7.63 -9.91
N TRP A 38 27.23 8.85 -9.42
CA TRP A 38 26.24 9.64 -8.69
C TRP A 38 24.99 9.96 -9.52
N GLU A 39 25.17 10.37 -10.78
CA GLU A 39 24.05 10.75 -11.65
C GLU A 39 23.18 9.53 -12.03
N LEU A 40 23.81 8.36 -12.21
CA LEU A 40 23.12 7.09 -12.40
C LEU A 40 22.31 6.69 -11.15
N LEU A 41 22.89 6.84 -9.95
CA LEU A 41 22.21 6.55 -8.70
C LEU A 41 21.04 7.50 -8.44
N GLU A 42 21.20 8.79 -8.72
CA GLU A 42 20.13 9.78 -8.56
C GLU A 42 18.98 9.52 -9.53
N SER A 43 19.29 9.20 -10.78
CA SER A 43 18.31 8.79 -11.79
C SER A 43 17.55 7.52 -11.37
N ALA A 44 18.26 6.53 -10.83
CA ALA A 44 17.65 5.31 -10.30
C ALA A 44 16.73 5.60 -9.10
N LYS A 45 17.16 6.46 -8.15
CA LYS A 45 16.32 6.90 -7.02
C LYS A 45 15.05 7.61 -7.48
N LYS A 46 15.15 8.51 -8.46
CA LYS A 46 14.00 9.21 -9.05
C LYS A 46 13.03 8.22 -9.70
N ALA A 47 13.54 7.26 -10.47
CA ALA A 47 12.71 6.21 -11.08
C ALA A 47 11.99 5.37 -10.00
N LEU A 48 12.70 4.91 -8.97
CA LEU A 48 12.11 4.17 -7.85
C LEU A 48 11.04 4.98 -7.11
N LEU A 49 11.25 6.28 -6.93
CA LEU A 49 10.26 7.17 -6.30
C LEU A 49 8.98 7.25 -7.13
N VAL A 50 9.10 7.43 -8.46
CA VAL A 50 7.94 7.43 -9.37
C VAL A 50 7.18 6.10 -9.30
N TRP A 51 7.90 4.97 -9.33
CA TRP A 51 7.30 3.65 -9.17
C TRP A 51 6.57 3.51 -7.83
N ASN A 52 7.20 3.94 -6.73
CA ASN A 52 6.61 3.86 -5.39
C ASN A 52 5.31 4.69 -5.30
N ILE A 53 5.31 5.93 -5.78
CA ILE A 53 4.11 6.78 -5.80
C ILE A 53 3.00 6.11 -6.60
N MET A 54 3.32 5.53 -7.76
CA MET A 54 2.32 4.85 -8.59
C MET A 54 1.71 3.64 -7.88
N LEU A 55 2.53 2.81 -7.22
CA LEU A 55 2.05 1.65 -6.46
C LEU A 55 1.17 2.08 -5.28
N ILE A 56 1.56 3.13 -4.55
CA ILE A 56 0.75 3.70 -3.47
C ILE A 56 -0.58 4.22 -4.01
N ALA A 57 -0.59 4.89 -5.15
CA ALA A 57 -1.82 5.40 -5.77
C ALA A 57 -2.77 4.27 -6.17
N ILE A 58 -2.26 3.21 -6.81
CA ILE A 58 -3.07 2.04 -7.17
C ILE A 58 -3.63 1.38 -5.91
N ALA A 59 -2.80 1.18 -4.88
CA ALA A 59 -3.24 0.62 -3.61
C ALA A 59 -4.33 1.47 -2.95
N ALA A 60 -4.19 2.80 -2.95
CA ALA A 60 -5.18 3.72 -2.40
C ALA A 60 -6.53 3.64 -3.15
N ILE A 61 -6.50 3.54 -4.48
CA ILE A 61 -7.72 3.37 -5.29
C ILE A 61 -8.38 2.01 -4.98
N SER A 62 -7.60 0.93 -4.92
CA SER A 62 -8.12 -0.40 -4.55
C SER A 62 -8.77 -0.40 -3.18
N LEU A 63 -8.15 0.30 -2.22
CA LEU A 63 -8.67 0.45 -0.86
C LEU A 63 -9.97 1.24 -0.83
N LEU A 64 -10.07 2.31 -1.62
CA LEU A 64 -11.27 3.13 -1.75
C LEU A 64 -12.42 2.32 -2.35
N VAL A 65 -12.18 1.57 -3.42
CA VAL A 65 -13.20 0.70 -4.04
C VAL A 65 -13.64 -0.40 -3.07
N GLY A 66 -12.69 -1.02 -2.36
CA GLY A 66 -13.00 -2.01 -1.32
C GLY A 66 -13.83 -1.41 -0.17
N GLY A 67 -13.48 -0.21 0.28
CA GLY A 67 -14.22 0.53 1.30
C GLY A 67 -15.65 0.87 0.88
N ILE A 68 -15.85 1.31 -0.35
CA ILE A 68 -17.20 1.51 -0.92
C ILE A 68 -17.99 0.19 -0.93
N GLY A 69 -17.33 -0.92 -1.27
CA GLY A 69 -17.94 -2.25 -1.20
C GLY A 69 -18.45 -2.59 0.21
N ILE A 70 -17.61 -2.39 1.24
CA ILE A 70 -18.00 -2.58 2.64
C ILE A 70 -19.20 -1.70 2.98
N MET A 71 -19.14 -0.42 2.65
CA MET A 71 -20.22 0.53 2.90
C MET A 71 -21.55 0.08 2.27
N ASN A 72 -21.52 -0.39 1.01
CA ASN A 72 -22.73 -0.84 0.30
C ASN A 72 -23.32 -2.10 0.92
N ILE A 73 -22.49 -3.09 1.25
CA ILE A 73 -22.93 -4.31 1.93
C ILE A 73 -23.58 -3.95 3.28
N MET A 74 -22.97 -3.03 4.03
CA MET A 74 -23.52 -2.58 5.32
C MET A 74 -24.81 -1.77 5.16
N LEU A 75 -24.96 -0.94 4.12
CA LEU A 75 -26.22 -0.26 3.84
C LEU A 75 -27.34 -1.24 3.50
N ALA A 76 -27.05 -2.26 2.69
CA ALA A 76 -27.99 -3.32 2.36
C ALA A 76 -28.42 -4.10 3.62
N SER A 77 -27.48 -4.50 4.47
CA SER A 77 -27.78 -5.24 5.70
C SER A 77 -28.65 -4.42 6.68
N VAL A 78 -28.45 -3.10 6.75
CA VAL A 78 -29.31 -2.20 7.53
C VAL A 78 -30.74 -2.20 6.98
N THR A 79 -30.92 -2.20 5.66
CA THR A 79 -32.25 -2.26 5.06
C THR A 79 -32.95 -3.59 5.31
N GLU A 80 -32.24 -4.71 5.18
CA GLU A 80 -32.77 -6.06 5.44
C GLU A 80 -33.17 -6.24 6.91
N ARG A 81 -32.34 -5.74 7.84
CA ARG A 81 -32.56 -5.86 9.29
C ARG A 81 -33.31 -4.67 9.91
N THR A 82 -34.02 -3.87 9.11
CA THR A 82 -34.70 -2.64 9.59
C THR A 82 -35.64 -2.91 10.77
N ARG A 83 -36.44 -3.99 10.69
CA ARG A 83 -37.41 -4.36 11.72
C ARG A 83 -36.74 -4.73 13.05
N GLU A 84 -35.63 -5.47 13.00
CA GLU A 84 -34.86 -5.83 14.20
C GLU A 84 -34.30 -4.59 14.92
N ILE A 85 -33.77 -3.64 14.15
CA ILE A 85 -33.25 -2.37 14.67
C ILE A 85 -34.38 -1.57 15.31
N GLY A 86 -35.56 -1.54 14.67
CA GLY A 86 -36.77 -0.91 15.20
C GLY A 86 -37.20 -1.49 16.55
N ILE A 87 -37.24 -2.83 16.66
CA ILE A 87 -37.58 -3.52 17.92
C ILE A 87 -36.57 -3.17 19.03
N ARG A 88 -35.26 -3.22 18.75
CA ARG A 88 -34.23 -2.85 19.75
C ARG A 88 -34.40 -1.42 20.24
N ARG A 89 -34.66 -0.49 19.33
CA ARG A 89 -34.88 0.92 19.68
C ARG A 89 -36.19 1.16 20.42
N ALA A 90 -37.25 0.41 20.13
CA ALA A 90 -38.52 0.47 20.87
C ALA A 90 -38.37 -0.05 22.30
N LEU A 91 -37.47 -1.03 22.52
CA LEU A 91 -37.10 -1.56 23.83
C LEU A 91 -36.14 -0.65 24.63
N GLY A 92 -35.75 0.50 24.08
CA GLY A 92 -34.93 1.50 24.77
C GLY A 92 -33.46 1.57 24.33
N ALA A 93 -33.03 0.82 23.30
CA ALA A 93 -31.67 0.98 22.77
C ALA A 93 -31.45 2.40 22.23
N THR A 94 -30.36 3.03 22.66
CA THR A 94 -30.02 4.39 22.21
C THR A 94 -29.44 4.37 20.80
N ARG A 95 -29.44 5.53 20.14
CA ARG A 95 -28.78 5.66 18.81
C ARG A 95 -27.29 5.30 18.89
N ARG A 96 -26.64 5.60 20.01
CA ARG A 96 -25.21 5.30 20.22
C ARG A 96 -24.97 3.79 20.26
N ASP A 97 -25.84 3.04 20.93
CA ASP A 97 -25.72 1.58 21.02
C ASP A 97 -25.77 0.95 19.62
N ILE A 98 -26.71 1.41 18.79
CA ILE A 98 -26.83 0.96 17.39
C ILE A 98 -25.58 1.33 16.60
N VAL A 99 -25.09 2.58 16.70
CA VAL A 99 -23.84 2.98 16.02
C VAL A 99 -22.66 2.11 16.45
N THR A 100 -22.50 1.86 17.74
CA THR A 100 -21.39 1.03 18.25
C THR A 100 -21.49 -0.41 17.78
N GLN A 101 -22.70 -0.98 17.70
CA GLN A 101 -22.91 -2.33 17.17
C GLN A 101 -22.44 -2.42 15.72
N PHE A 102 -22.88 -1.50 14.86
CA PHE A 102 -22.49 -1.49 13.45
C PHE A 102 -21.01 -1.15 13.24
N MET A 103 -20.43 -0.32 14.11
CA MET A 103 -18.99 -0.05 14.12
C MET A 103 -18.17 -1.29 14.46
N VAL A 104 -18.62 -2.08 15.45
CA VAL A 104 -17.97 -3.35 15.79
C VAL A 104 -18.13 -4.36 14.66
N GLU A 105 -19.31 -4.48 14.04
CA GLU A 105 -19.54 -5.38 12.89
C GLU A 105 -18.65 -5.01 11.69
N THR A 106 -18.53 -3.72 11.38
CA THR A 106 -17.65 -3.27 10.29
C THR A 106 -16.17 -3.45 10.66
N GLY A 107 -15.80 -3.14 11.92
CA GLY A 107 -14.45 -3.30 12.43
C GLY A 107 -13.98 -4.76 12.40
N THR A 108 -14.84 -5.72 12.77
CA THR A 108 -14.49 -7.14 12.69
C THR A 108 -14.31 -7.61 11.25
N LEU A 109 -15.15 -7.16 10.32
CA LEU A 109 -14.98 -7.44 8.89
C LEU A 109 -13.64 -6.90 8.37
N SER A 110 -13.27 -5.67 8.75
CA SER A 110 -12.00 -5.06 8.34
C SER A 110 -10.77 -5.73 8.95
N VAL A 111 -10.84 -6.14 10.22
CA VAL A 111 -9.75 -6.90 10.88
C VAL A 111 -9.59 -8.26 10.23
N LEU A 112 -10.68 -8.99 9.97
CA LEU A 112 -10.64 -10.29 9.28
C LEU A 112 -10.08 -10.15 7.86
N GLY A 113 -10.55 -9.16 7.11
CA GLY A 113 -10.02 -8.84 5.78
C GLY A 113 -8.53 -8.49 5.81
N GLY A 114 -8.10 -7.71 6.82
CA GLY A 114 -6.69 -7.37 7.05
C GLY A 114 -5.82 -8.60 7.33
N ILE A 115 -6.26 -9.50 8.22
CA ILE A 115 -5.55 -10.76 8.51
C ILE A 115 -5.43 -11.61 7.24
N ILE A 116 -6.53 -11.76 6.48
CA ILE A 116 -6.52 -12.52 5.23
C ILE A 116 -5.58 -11.86 4.22
N GLY A 117 -5.59 -10.54 4.10
CA GLY A 117 -4.70 -9.78 3.21
C GLY A 117 -3.22 -9.92 3.57
N ILE A 118 -2.88 -9.91 4.87
CA ILE A 118 -1.50 -10.14 5.33
C ILE A 118 -1.07 -11.57 5.00
N MET A 119 -1.93 -12.56 5.29
CA MET A 119 -1.66 -13.97 5.00
C MET A 119 -1.43 -14.20 3.50
N THR A 120 -2.31 -13.67 2.65
CA THR A 120 -2.14 -13.79 1.19
C THR A 120 -0.90 -13.04 0.72
N GLY A 121 -0.62 -11.85 1.24
CA GLY A 121 0.61 -11.10 0.92
C GLY A 121 1.88 -11.89 1.23
N VAL A 122 1.97 -12.50 2.43
CA VAL A 122 3.12 -13.33 2.84
C VAL A 122 3.22 -14.61 1.99
N ILE A 123 2.09 -15.25 1.67
CA ILE A 123 2.06 -16.44 0.82
C ILE A 123 2.52 -16.11 -0.60
N THR A 124 1.98 -15.04 -1.19
CA THR A 124 2.36 -14.58 -2.54
C THR A 124 3.84 -14.20 -2.59
N SER A 125 4.36 -13.56 -1.55
CA SER A 125 5.79 -13.25 -1.41
C SER A 125 6.67 -14.51 -1.53
N ARG A 126 6.35 -15.56 -0.76
CA ARG A 126 7.12 -16.82 -0.81
C ARG A 126 6.91 -17.62 -2.11
N LEU A 127 5.71 -17.55 -2.67
CA LEU A 127 5.43 -18.15 -3.97
C LEU A 127 6.24 -17.47 -5.08
N LEU A 128 6.39 -16.15 -5.04
CA LEU A 128 7.22 -15.41 -6.00
C LEU A 128 8.67 -15.88 -5.98
N GLU A 129 9.28 -16.05 -4.80
CA GLU A 129 10.64 -16.59 -4.66
C GLU A 129 10.77 -17.98 -5.30
N THR A 130 9.77 -18.84 -5.09
CA THR A 130 9.75 -20.20 -5.63
C THR A 130 9.56 -20.19 -7.15
N ILE A 131 8.63 -19.39 -7.66
CA ILE A 131 8.33 -19.28 -9.10
C ILE A 131 9.51 -18.69 -9.86
N VAL A 132 10.14 -17.64 -9.34
CA VAL A 132 11.35 -17.05 -9.95
C VAL A 132 12.51 -18.04 -9.91
N GLY A 133 12.67 -18.80 -8.82
CA GLY A 133 13.67 -19.87 -8.71
C GLY A 133 13.46 -21.07 -9.65
N ILE A 134 12.21 -21.34 -10.06
CA ILE A 134 11.88 -22.37 -11.06
C ILE A 134 12.02 -21.80 -12.47
N ALA A 135 11.56 -20.57 -12.71
CA ALA A 135 11.62 -19.89 -14.01
C ALA A 135 13.06 -19.64 -14.48
N SER A 136 13.98 -19.38 -13.56
CA SER A 136 15.42 -19.25 -13.85
C SER A 136 16.07 -20.56 -14.33
N ARG A 137 15.43 -21.73 -14.09
CA ARG A 137 15.90 -23.04 -14.55
C ARG A 137 15.42 -23.42 -15.95
N LEU A 138 14.41 -22.75 -16.52
CA LEU A 138 13.90 -23.08 -17.86
C LEU A 138 14.77 -22.50 -18.99
N PRO A 139 15.20 -23.30 -20.01
CA PRO A 139 16.16 -22.86 -21.03
C PRO A 139 15.73 -21.70 -21.95
N GLY A 140 14.44 -21.34 -22.00
CA GLY A 140 13.91 -20.26 -22.85
C GLY A 140 13.66 -18.91 -22.15
N LEU A 141 13.72 -18.87 -20.82
CA LEU A 141 13.45 -17.66 -20.00
C LEU A 141 14.69 -17.13 -19.27
N LYS A 142 15.85 -17.78 -19.48
CA LYS A 142 17.16 -17.43 -18.89
C LYS A 142 17.63 -15.98 -19.14
N GLY A 143 17.10 -15.29 -20.15
CA GLY A 143 17.45 -13.88 -20.43
C GLY A 143 16.53 -12.84 -19.79
N ALA A 144 15.29 -13.19 -19.44
CA ALA A 144 14.29 -12.22 -18.98
C ALA A 144 14.29 -12.04 -17.46
N PHE A 145 14.60 -13.09 -16.69
CA PHE A 145 14.42 -13.10 -15.24
C PHE A 145 15.72 -13.22 -14.43
N ASN A 146 16.87 -13.44 -15.06
CA ASN A 146 18.00 -14.02 -14.32
C ASN A 146 18.94 -13.03 -13.60
N ASP A 147 18.92 -11.73 -13.92
CA ASP A 147 19.85 -10.77 -13.27
C ASP A 147 19.25 -9.40 -12.92
N ARG A 148 18.00 -9.11 -13.29
CA ARG A 148 17.38 -7.77 -13.08
C ARG A 148 16.30 -7.71 -12.01
N PHE A 149 15.81 -8.85 -11.55
CA PHE A 149 14.69 -8.95 -10.61
C PHE A 149 15.07 -9.78 -9.38
N SER A 150 16.07 -9.33 -8.63
CA SER A 150 16.26 -9.76 -7.24
C SER A 150 15.26 -9.03 -6.35
N LEU A 151 13.95 -9.30 -6.53
CA LEU A 151 12.94 -8.92 -5.56
C LEU A 151 13.15 -9.83 -4.35
N GLN A 152 14.00 -9.41 -3.41
CA GLN A 152 14.02 -9.98 -2.06
C GLN A 152 12.87 -9.29 -1.32
N PRO A 153 11.71 -9.92 -1.15
CA PRO A 153 10.60 -9.28 -0.50
C PRO A 153 10.90 -9.25 1.00
N GLU A 154 11.32 -8.09 1.49
CA GLU A 154 11.62 -7.92 2.89
C GLU A 154 10.34 -7.57 3.66
N VAL A 155 9.73 -8.60 4.27
CA VAL A 155 8.58 -8.40 5.15
C VAL A 155 9.07 -7.88 6.49
N THR A 156 9.10 -6.55 6.63
CA THR A 156 9.47 -5.89 7.88
C THR A 156 8.28 -5.83 8.85
N LEU A 157 8.54 -5.91 10.15
CA LEU A 157 7.48 -5.87 11.18
C LEU A 157 6.62 -4.59 11.09
N TRP A 158 7.25 -3.46 10.75
CA TRP A 158 6.56 -2.18 10.57
C TRP A 158 5.51 -2.23 9.44
N SER A 159 5.78 -2.94 8.35
CA SER A 159 4.83 -3.08 7.23
C SER A 159 3.56 -3.82 7.64
N ILE A 160 3.68 -4.80 8.54
CA ILE A 160 2.54 -5.55 9.09
C ILE A 160 1.69 -4.61 9.95
N VAL A 161 2.31 -3.87 10.87
CA VAL A 161 1.60 -2.90 11.72
C VAL A 161 0.91 -1.83 10.88
N ALA A 162 1.60 -1.30 9.87
CA ALA A 162 1.05 -0.30 8.95
C ALA A 162 -0.16 -0.86 8.18
N SER A 163 -0.10 -2.10 7.68
CA SER A 163 -1.23 -2.70 6.96
C SER A 163 -2.46 -2.92 7.85
N VAL A 164 -2.27 -3.36 9.10
CA VAL A 164 -3.36 -3.47 10.09
C VAL A 164 -3.96 -2.10 10.40
N ALA A 165 -3.12 -1.07 10.59
CA ALA A 165 -3.59 0.29 10.86
C ALA A 165 -4.42 0.85 9.70
N VAL A 166 -3.97 0.64 8.46
CA VAL A 166 -4.70 1.06 7.25
C VAL A 166 -6.03 0.29 7.13
N ALA A 167 -6.04 -1.03 7.34
CA ALA A 167 -7.26 -1.84 7.29
C ALA A 167 -8.29 -1.39 8.34
N ALA A 168 -7.85 -1.15 9.58
CA ALA A 168 -8.71 -0.64 10.64
C ALA A 168 -9.25 0.76 10.32
N GLY A 169 -8.40 1.65 9.82
CA GLY A 169 -8.79 3.01 9.43
C GLY A 169 -9.89 3.00 8.35
N VAL A 170 -9.76 2.15 7.34
CA VAL A 170 -10.76 2.01 6.27
C VAL A 170 -12.09 1.49 6.79
N GLY A 171 -12.05 0.47 7.66
CA GLY A 171 -13.27 -0.05 8.30
C GLY A 171 -14.04 1.00 9.07
N ILE A 172 -13.32 1.83 9.84
CA ILE A 172 -13.91 2.92 10.59
C ILE A 172 -14.51 3.97 9.63
N VAL A 173 -13.71 4.47 8.68
CA VAL A 173 -14.14 5.54 7.76
C VAL A 173 -15.38 5.14 6.97
N PHE A 174 -15.37 3.95 6.35
CA PHE A 174 -16.48 3.50 5.50
C PHE A 174 -17.65 2.90 6.29
N GLY A 175 -17.44 2.49 7.55
CA GLY A 175 -18.50 2.00 8.42
C GLY A 175 -19.31 3.10 9.11
N ILE A 176 -18.76 4.31 9.30
CA ILE A 176 -19.43 5.37 10.08
C ILE A 176 -20.74 5.76 9.42
N TYR A 177 -20.73 5.92 8.09
CA TYR A 177 -21.91 6.31 7.33
C TYR A 177 -23.09 5.33 7.51
N PRO A 178 -22.96 4.02 7.22
CA PRO A 178 -24.06 3.07 7.41
C PRO A 178 -24.47 2.94 8.88
N ALA A 179 -23.53 3.01 9.83
CA ALA A 179 -23.84 2.98 11.26
C ALA A 179 -24.74 4.16 11.68
N VAL A 180 -24.45 5.36 11.17
CA VAL A 180 -25.28 6.55 11.40
C VAL A 180 -26.65 6.38 10.75
N VAL A 181 -26.72 5.90 9.50
CA VAL A 181 -27.99 5.64 8.80
C VAL A 181 -28.86 4.66 9.59
N ALA A 182 -28.29 3.57 10.09
CA ALA A 182 -29.00 2.57 10.91
C ALA A 182 -29.56 3.16 12.20
N SER A 183 -28.76 3.96 12.91
CA SER A 183 -29.17 4.56 14.19
C SER A 183 -30.34 5.55 14.06
N ARG A 184 -30.50 6.14 12.87
CA ARG A 184 -31.53 7.15 12.58
C ARG A 184 -32.87 6.56 12.18
N LYS A 185 -32.99 5.24 11.97
CA LYS A 185 -34.26 4.57 11.66
C LYS A 185 -35.31 4.83 12.74
N ASP A 186 -36.52 5.18 12.33
CA ASP A 186 -37.63 5.42 13.25
C ASP A 186 -38.26 4.09 13.68
N PRO A 187 -38.38 3.81 15.00
CA PRO A 187 -38.99 2.57 15.48
C PRO A 187 -40.45 2.40 15.02
N ILE A 188 -41.20 3.50 14.90
CA ILE A 188 -42.61 3.48 14.50
C ILE A 188 -42.72 3.09 13.03
N GLU A 189 -41.92 3.70 12.15
CA GLU A 189 -41.90 3.36 10.72
C GLU A 189 -41.37 1.94 10.48
N ALA A 190 -40.36 1.52 11.25
CA ALA A 190 -39.75 0.20 11.14
C ALA A 190 -40.70 -0.94 11.57
N LEU A 191 -41.64 -0.66 12.47
CA LEU A 191 -42.64 -1.63 12.95
C LEU A 191 -43.96 -1.57 12.16
N ARG A 192 -44.23 -0.44 11.50
CA ARG A 192 -45.42 -0.23 10.67
C ARG A 192 -45.27 -0.78 9.25
N HIS A 193 -44.08 -1.19 8.83
CA HIS A 193 -43.89 -1.94 7.59
C HIS A 193 -44.47 -3.36 7.77
N ASP A 194 -45.78 -3.44 7.64
CA ASP A 194 -46.60 -4.52 7.09
C ASP A 194 -47.78 -3.86 6.35
#